data_AF-A0A2A7MMR6-F1
#
_entry.id   AF-A0A2A7MMR6-F1
#
_cell.length_a   1.000
_cell.length_b   1.000
_cell.length_c   1.000
_cell.angle_alpha   90.00
_cell.angle_beta   90.00
_cell.angle_gamma   90.00
#
_symmetry.space_group_name_H-M   'P 1'
#
loop_
_entity.id
_entity.type
_entity.pdbx_description
1 polymer ?
#
loop_
_entity_poly.entity_id
_entity_poly.type
_entity_poly.pdbx_seq_one_letter_code
_entity_poly.pdbx_strand_id
1 'polypeptide(L)'
;MTSHLEVSKPSGRELIPLTGQRVTLGKSSTNAVALSHDETVSRLHAVLENLGFAWSIRDLGSRNGTYLNGERITAERVLRSGDELRLGATRLMFWEVRDSGETREEETVTAQPSQLPPRLTRRELDVLMALCRPLVSDDPFPEPASVRRMAAELVVTEAAVKQHLQNLYDKFDIPAEGDRRVRLANEALRRGAVTIAQLRENAT
;
A
#
# COMPACT_ATOMS: atom_id res chain seq x y z
N MET A 1 0.86 16.05 1.57
CA MET A 1 0.49 14.68 1.12
C MET A 1 0.09 14.76 -0.34
N THR A 2 0.75 14.02 -1.21
CA THR A 2 0.38 13.94 -2.63
C THR A 2 -0.26 12.59 -2.90
N SER A 3 -1.52 12.61 -3.32
CA SER A 3 -2.28 11.39 -3.62
C SER A 3 -2.31 11.20 -5.14
N HIS A 4 -2.16 9.98 -5.59
CA HIS A 4 -2.13 9.59 -6.99
C HIS A 4 -3.06 8.42 -7.23
N LEU A 5 -3.59 8.34 -8.45
CA LEU A 5 -4.39 7.24 -8.94
C LEU A 5 -3.68 6.61 -10.13
N GLU A 6 -3.28 5.35 -10.00
CA GLU A 6 -2.75 4.57 -11.12
C GLU A 6 -3.92 3.93 -11.88
N VAL A 7 -4.05 4.25 -13.16
CA VAL A 7 -5.12 3.77 -14.04
C VAL A 7 -4.58 2.74 -15.01
N SER A 8 -5.17 1.54 -15.01
CA SER A 8 -4.87 0.53 -16.02
C SER A 8 -5.66 0.81 -17.31
N LYS A 9 -4.97 1.24 -18.37
CA LYS A 9 -5.53 1.47 -19.71
C LYS A 9 -5.00 0.41 -20.69
N PRO A 10 -5.65 0.21 -21.86
CA PRO A 10 -5.11 -0.66 -22.90
C PRO A 10 -3.72 -0.26 -23.40
N SER A 11 -3.38 1.04 -23.31
CA SER A 11 -2.08 1.60 -23.67
C SER A 11 -0.99 1.45 -22.59
N GLY A 12 -1.33 0.90 -21.43
CA GLY A 12 -0.42 0.79 -20.28
C GLY A 12 -1.01 1.42 -19.00
N ARG A 13 -0.16 1.60 -18.00
CA ARG A 13 -0.53 2.23 -16.72
C ARG A 13 -0.25 3.72 -16.76
N GLU A 14 -1.19 4.52 -16.28
CA GLU A 14 -1.07 5.98 -16.21
C GLU A 14 -1.26 6.45 -14.77
N LEU A 15 -0.31 7.24 -14.26
CA LEU A 15 -0.39 7.84 -12.94
C LEU A 15 -1.00 9.23 -13.03
N ILE A 16 -2.11 9.45 -12.33
CA ILE A 16 -2.84 10.71 -12.33
C ILE A 16 -2.77 11.31 -10.92
N PRO A 17 -2.23 12.53 -10.73
CA PRO A 17 -2.26 13.18 -9.42
C PRO A 17 -3.68 13.60 -9.06
N LEU A 18 -4.06 13.36 -7.81
CA LEU A 18 -5.33 13.81 -7.23
C LEU A 18 -5.14 15.19 -6.63
N THR A 19 -5.67 16.20 -7.31
CA THR A 19 -5.57 17.61 -6.90
C THR A 19 -6.94 18.20 -6.58
N GLY A 20 -6.99 19.07 -5.56
CA GLY A 20 -8.21 19.78 -5.17
C GLY A 20 -9.06 19.01 -4.14
N GLN A 21 -10.29 19.50 -3.93
CA GLN A 21 -11.23 18.92 -2.96
C GLN A 21 -12.04 17.74 -3.50
N ARG A 22 -12.18 17.64 -4.83
CA ARG A 22 -13.08 16.68 -5.47
C ARG A 22 -12.54 16.28 -6.84
N VAL A 23 -12.44 14.97 -7.09
CA VAL A 23 -12.00 14.40 -8.36
C VAL A 23 -13.10 13.46 -8.88
N THR A 24 -13.63 13.75 -10.07
CA THR A 24 -14.68 12.93 -10.69
C THR A 24 -14.07 11.82 -11.54
N LEU A 25 -14.66 10.63 -11.47
CA LEU A 25 -14.27 9.44 -12.22
C LEU A 25 -15.44 9.02 -13.13
N GLY A 26 -15.17 8.79 -14.41
CA GLY A 26 -16.18 8.27 -15.32
C GLY A 26 -15.78 8.29 -16.79
N LYS A 27 -16.67 7.79 -17.65
CA LYS A 27 -16.42 7.66 -19.09
C LYS A 27 -16.36 9.00 -19.83
N SER A 28 -17.11 10.01 -19.35
CA SER A 28 -17.14 11.33 -19.98
C SER A 28 -15.76 12.00 -19.92
N SER A 29 -15.36 12.64 -21.01
CA SER A 29 -14.13 13.46 -21.08
C SER A 29 -14.18 14.69 -20.16
N THR A 30 -15.35 15.04 -19.65
CA THR A 30 -15.55 16.13 -18.69
C THR A 30 -15.16 15.76 -17.26
N ASN A 31 -14.85 14.49 -17.00
CA ASN A 31 -14.37 14.07 -15.67
C ASN A 31 -12.88 14.37 -15.52
N ALA A 32 -12.45 14.61 -14.28
CA ALA A 32 -11.04 14.78 -13.96
C ALA A 32 -10.22 13.52 -14.32
N VAL A 33 -10.80 12.34 -14.11
CA VAL A 33 -10.26 11.06 -14.62
C VAL A 33 -11.23 10.48 -15.63
N ALA A 34 -10.90 10.65 -16.91
CA ALA A 34 -11.68 10.14 -18.02
C ALA A 34 -11.30 8.69 -18.34
N LEU A 35 -12.23 7.76 -18.10
CA LEU A 35 -12.12 6.33 -18.41
C LEU A 35 -12.82 6.03 -19.75
N SER A 36 -12.48 6.79 -20.79
CA SER A 36 -13.15 6.75 -22.11
C SER A 36 -13.04 5.40 -22.83
N HIS A 37 -12.08 4.56 -22.44
CA HIS A 37 -11.82 3.26 -23.05
C HIS A 37 -12.77 2.16 -22.54
N ASP A 38 -13.49 2.37 -21.42
CA ASP A 38 -14.35 1.35 -20.83
C ASP A 38 -15.84 1.71 -20.95
N GLU A 39 -16.53 0.97 -21.80
CA GLU A 39 -17.98 1.09 -22.05
C GLU A 39 -18.85 0.64 -20.86
N THR A 40 -18.27 -0.10 -19.91
CA THR A 40 -18.94 -0.54 -18.69
C THR A 40 -18.91 0.54 -17.60
N VAL A 41 -18.14 1.61 -17.78
CA VAL A 41 -18.11 2.77 -16.88
C VAL A 41 -19.24 3.75 -17.23
N SER A 42 -19.85 4.35 -16.21
CA SER A 42 -20.91 5.35 -16.39
C SER A 42 -20.30 6.69 -16.80
N ARG A 43 -21.06 7.57 -17.47
CA ARG A 43 -20.57 8.91 -17.86
C ARG A 43 -20.00 9.68 -16.66
N LEU A 44 -20.71 9.65 -15.55
CA LEU A 44 -20.27 10.07 -14.22
C LEU A 44 -20.50 8.85 -13.31
N HIS A 45 -19.45 8.24 -12.79
CA HIS A 45 -19.53 6.93 -12.14
C HIS A 45 -19.29 7.02 -10.64
N ALA A 46 -18.17 7.63 -10.25
CA ALA A 46 -17.84 7.84 -8.85
C ALA A 46 -17.15 9.19 -8.66
N VAL A 47 -17.04 9.59 -7.40
CA VAL A 47 -16.29 10.76 -6.99
C VAL A 47 -15.33 10.38 -5.87
N LEU A 48 -14.12 10.92 -5.96
CA LEU A 48 -13.18 10.99 -4.87
C LEU A 48 -13.31 12.35 -4.18
N GLU A 49 -13.51 12.36 -2.87
CA GLU A 49 -13.60 13.57 -2.07
C GLU A 49 -12.41 13.62 -1.09
N ASN A 50 -11.76 14.78 -1.01
CA ASN A 50 -10.67 15.01 -0.07
C ASN A 50 -11.28 15.57 1.23
N LEU A 51 -11.25 14.76 2.29
CA LEU A 51 -11.76 15.13 3.61
C LEU A 51 -10.74 15.92 4.45
N GLY A 52 -9.60 16.29 3.86
CA GLY A 52 -8.49 17.01 4.50
C GLY A 52 -7.51 16.09 5.22
N PHE A 53 -7.98 15.01 5.84
CA PHE A 53 -7.15 14.00 6.52
C PHE A 53 -7.05 12.68 5.76
N ALA A 54 -7.93 12.45 4.78
CA ALA A 54 -7.96 11.26 3.94
C ALA A 54 -8.79 11.52 2.67
N TRP A 55 -8.61 10.67 1.66
CA TRP A 55 -9.52 10.61 0.52
C TRP A 55 -10.63 9.60 0.80
N SER A 56 -11.84 9.89 0.32
CA SER A 56 -12.95 8.95 0.29
C SER A 56 -13.44 8.75 -1.14
N ILE A 57 -14.09 7.62 -1.38
CA ILE A 57 -14.79 7.33 -2.63
C ILE A 57 -16.29 7.16 -2.38
N ARG A 58 -17.09 7.71 -3.28
CA ARG A 58 -18.54 7.53 -3.32
C ARG A 58 -19.00 7.19 -4.74
N ASP A 59 -19.82 6.15 -4.87
CA ASP A 59 -20.52 5.81 -6.11
C ASP A 59 -21.67 6.81 -6.36
N LEU A 60 -21.85 7.24 -7.61
CA LEU A 60 -22.87 8.23 -8.01
C LEU A 60 -24.07 7.58 -8.72
N GLY A 61 -24.42 6.36 -8.34
CA GLY A 61 -25.51 5.60 -8.97
C GLY A 61 -25.06 4.95 -10.27
N SER A 62 -23.84 4.40 -10.29
CA SER A 62 -23.30 3.79 -11.49
C SER A 62 -24.03 2.50 -11.87
N ARG A 63 -24.06 2.19 -13.17
CA ARG A 63 -24.80 1.02 -13.69
C ARG A 63 -24.23 -0.31 -13.17
N ASN A 64 -22.90 -0.42 -13.12
CA ASN A 64 -22.20 -1.65 -12.75
C ASN A 64 -21.67 -1.63 -11.30
N GLY A 65 -21.85 -0.52 -10.59
CA GLY A 65 -21.33 -0.31 -9.25
C GLY A 65 -19.83 0.02 -9.24
N THR A 66 -19.44 0.66 -8.14
CA THR A 66 -18.04 0.85 -7.74
C THR A 66 -17.67 -0.24 -6.73
N TYR A 67 -16.46 -0.78 -6.84
CA TYR A 67 -15.90 -1.75 -5.91
C TYR A 67 -14.61 -1.24 -5.31
N LEU A 68 -14.39 -1.52 -4.03
CA LEU A 68 -13.17 -1.25 -3.27
C LEU A 68 -12.64 -2.60 -2.78
N ASN A 69 -11.43 -2.98 -3.17
CA ASN A 69 -10.80 -4.26 -2.81
C ASN A 69 -11.71 -5.48 -3.07
N GLY A 70 -12.47 -5.44 -4.17
CA GLY A 70 -13.42 -6.48 -4.57
C GLY A 70 -14.82 -6.40 -3.93
N GLU A 71 -15.01 -5.58 -2.89
CA GLU A 71 -16.31 -5.36 -2.24
C GLU A 71 -17.07 -4.22 -2.93
N ARG A 72 -18.35 -4.44 -3.28
CA ARG A 72 -19.18 -3.37 -3.86
C ARG A 72 -19.52 -2.35 -2.79
N ILE A 73 -19.19 -1.07 -3.02
CA ILE A 73 -19.52 -0.02 -2.08
C ILE A 73 -20.96 0.46 -2.32
N THR A 74 -21.70 0.63 -1.22
CA THR A 74 -23.08 1.16 -1.22
C THR A 74 -23.18 2.51 -0.51
N ALA A 75 -22.14 2.86 0.24
CA ALA A 75 -21.97 4.13 0.92
C ALA A 75 -20.55 4.65 0.67
N GLU A 76 -20.29 5.88 1.08
CA GLU A 76 -18.96 6.46 1.03
C GLU A 76 -17.95 5.66 1.86
N ARG A 77 -16.75 5.47 1.32
CA ARG A 77 -15.67 4.71 1.98
C ARG A 77 -14.37 5.50 1.96
N VAL A 78 -13.70 5.57 3.10
CA VAL A 78 -12.37 6.17 3.21
C VAL A 78 -11.34 5.23 2.56
N LEU A 79 -10.46 5.81 1.75
CA LEU A 79 -9.39 5.13 1.05
C LEU A 79 -8.10 5.10 1.87
N ARG A 80 -7.33 4.06 1.64
CA ARG A 80 -5.99 3.86 2.17
C ARG A 80 -5.02 3.65 1.01
N SER A 81 -3.80 4.12 1.17
CA SER A 81 -2.73 3.88 0.20
C SER A 81 -2.59 2.37 -0.07
N GLY A 82 -2.62 1.99 -1.34
CA GLY A 82 -2.61 0.61 -1.82
C GLY A 82 -4.00 0.04 -2.17
N ASP A 83 -5.10 0.74 -1.89
CA ASP A 83 -6.45 0.25 -2.20
C ASP A 83 -6.70 0.10 -3.71
N GLU A 84 -7.28 -1.04 -4.11
CA GLU A 84 -7.75 -1.29 -5.48
C GLU A 84 -9.19 -0.80 -5.62
N LEU A 85 -9.43 0.08 -6.60
CA LEU A 85 -10.74 0.51 -7.02
C LEU A 85 -11.10 -0.14 -8.34
N ARG A 86 -12.33 -0.61 -8.48
CA ARG A 86 -12.85 -1.09 -9.75
C ARG A 86 -14.16 -0.37 -10.10
N LEU A 87 -14.15 0.30 -11.24
CA LEU A 87 -15.31 0.96 -11.81
C LEU A 87 -15.59 0.27 -13.14
N GLY A 88 -16.73 -0.40 -13.27
CA GLY A 88 -16.96 -1.24 -14.45
C GLY A 88 -15.89 -2.35 -14.56
N ALA A 89 -15.16 -2.39 -15.67
CA ALA A 89 -14.06 -3.31 -15.93
C ALA A 89 -12.68 -2.69 -15.68
N THR A 90 -12.58 -1.36 -15.61
CA THR A 90 -11.34 -0.65 -15.29
C THR A 90 -10.95 -0.83 -13.83
N ARG A 91 -9.67 -1.17 -13.60
CA ARG A 91 -9.03 -1.18 -12.29
C ARG A 91 -8.13 0.04 -12.10
N LEU A 92 -8.14 0.57 -10.89
CA LEU A 92 -7.34 1.71 -10.46
C LEU A 92 -6.67 1.34 -9.12
N MET A 93 -5.46 1.82 -8.88
CA MET A 93 -4.83 1.75 -7.55
C MET A 93 -4.69 3.14 -6.96
N PHE A 94 -5.15 3.32 -5.73
CA PHE A 94 -5.00 4.56 -4.98
C PHE A 94 -3.69 4.53 -4.20
N TRP A 95 -2.87 5.58 -4.36
CA TRP A 95 -1.61 5.75 -3.64
C TRP A 95 -1.62 7.09 -2.92
N GLU A 96 -1.40 7.07 -1.63
CA GLU A 96 -1.08 8.29 -0.87
C GLU A 96 0.41 8.30 -0.56
N VAL A 97 1.11 9.29 -1.12
CA VAL A 97 2.46 9.62 -0.72
C VAL A 97 2.33 10.63 0.42
N ARG A 98 2.57 10.15 1.64
CA ARG A 98 2.82 11.06 2.75
C ARG A 98 4.11 11.79 2.43
N ASP A 99 3.93 13.05 2.07
CA ASP A 99 4.98 14.04 2.06
C ASP A 99 5.46 14.13 3.52
N SER A 100 6.46 13.33 3.87
CA SER A 100 7.27 13.57 5.06
C SER A 100 7.91 14.93 4.82
N GLY A 101 7.32 15.97 5.42
CA GLY A 101 7.54 17.35 5.04
C GLY A 101 8.99 17.69 4.71
N GLU A 102 9.27 17.79 3.42
CA GLU A 102 10.39 18.57 2.93
C GLU A 102 9.81 19.91 2.50
N THR A 103 9.80 20.85 3.45
CA THR A 103 9.73 22.26 3.12
C THR A 103 10.83 22.55 2.10
N ARG A 104 10.43 22.93 0.89
CA ARG A 104 11.31 23.53 -0.09
C ARG A 104 11.92 24.79 0.50
N GLU A 105 13.19 24.72 0.86
CA GLU A 105 14.12 25.81 0.62
C GLU A 105 15.20 25.26 -0.32
N GLU A 106 15.26 25.88 -1.50
CA GLU A 106 16.31 25.64 -2.49
C GLU A 106 17.65 26.05 -1.90
N GLU A 107 18.58 25.11 -1.73
CA GLU A 107 19.99 25.36 -2.02
C GLU A 107 20.76 24.05 -2.21
N THR A 108 21.13 23.84 -3.48
CA THR A 108 22.28 23.06 -3.97
C THR A 108 22.27 21.53 -3.84
N VAL A 109 21.93 20.89 -4.96
CA VAL A 109 22.59 19.72 -5.57
C VAL A 109 23.51 18.89 -4.65
N THR A 110 23.00 17.76 -4.16
CA THR A 110 23.63 16.44 -4.36
C THR A 110 22.63 15.32 -4.09
N ALA A 111 22.60 14.33 -4.97
CA ALA A 111 21.72 13.18 -4.89
C ALA A 111 22.19 12.15 -3.83
N GLN A 112 21.22 11.33 -3.38
CA GLN A 112 21.32 9.89 -3.03
C GLN A 112 21.53 9.46 -1.54
N PRO A 113 21.11 8.22 -1.17
CA PRO A 113 20.04 7.95 -0.20
C PRO A 113 20.50 7.08 1.00
N SER A 114 19.75 7.11 2.11
CA SER A 114 19.90 6.13 3.19
C SER A 114 19.24 4.78 2.82
N GLN A 115 19.85 4.06 1.87
CA GLN A 115 19.37 2.77 1.31
C GLN A 115 19.95 1.49 1.99
N LEU A 116 20.61 1.58 3.15
CA LEU A 116 21.21 0.40 3.80
C LEU A 116 20.31 -0.17 4.92
N PRO A 117 20.11 -1.50 4.99
CA PRO A 117 19.37 -2.10 6.08
C PRO A 117 20.11 -1.93 7.42
N PRO A 118 19.39 -1.71 8.54
CA PRO A 118 20.03 -1.61 9.85
C PRO A 118 20.79 -2.89 10.18
N ARG A 119 21.82 -2.80 11.05
CA ARG A 119 22.54 -4.01 11.50
C ARG A 119 21.61 -4.90 12.33
N LEU A 120 21.30 -6.07 11.79
CA LEU A 120 20.48 -7.09 12.44
C LEU A 120 21.36 -8.16 13.06
N THR A 121 20.99 -8.58 14.26
CA THR A 121 21.49 -9.82 14.85
C THR A 121 20.87 -11.02 14.13
N ARG A 122 21.49 -12.19 14.26
CA ARG A 122 20.96 -13.43 13.66
C ARG A 122 19.52 -13.72 14.07
N ARG A 123 19.18 -13.52 15.35
CA ARG A 123 17.82 -13.74 15.88
C ARG A 123 16.80 -12.72 15.34
N GLU A 124 17.20 -11.47 15.17
CA GLU A 124 16.34 -10.46 14.54
C GLU A 124 16.11 -10.75 13.05
N LEU A 125 17.14 -11.24 12.35
CA LEU A 125 17.01 -11.69 10.96
C LEU A 125 16.07 -12.90 10.86
N ASP A 126 16.20 -13.89 11.75
CA ASP A 126 15.30 -15.05 11.79
C ASP A 126 13.83 -14.64 11.99
N VAL A 127 13.59 -13.70 12.92
CA VAL A 127 12.27 -13.11 13.19
C VAL A 127 11.76 -12.34 11.97
N LEU A 128 12.60 -11.54 11.32
CA LEU A 128 12.21 -10.76 10.15
C LEU A 128 11.89 -11.67 8.94
N MET A 129 12.65 -12.74 8.77
CA MET A 129 12.41 -13.77 7.76
C MET A 129 11.08 -14.51 8.02
N ALA A 130 10.82 -14.95 9.25
CA ALA A 130 9.57 -15.60 9.61
C ALA A 130 8.36 -14.67 9.44
N LEU A 131 8.52 -13.37 9.74
CA LEU A 131 7.50 -12.36 9.51
C LEU A 131 7.14 -12.24 8.03
N CYS A 132 8.15 -12.15 7.16
CA CYS A 132 7.98 -11.90 5.73
C CYS A 132 7.71 -13.16 4.90
N ARG A 133 7.92 -14.37 5.45
CA ARG A 133 7.79 -15.65 4.71
C ARG A 133 6.42 -15.83 4.04
N PRO A 134 5.26 -15.51 4.66
CA PRO A 134 3.98 -15.65 3.97
C PRO A 134 3.81 -14.69 2.78
N LEU A 135 4.63 -13.64 2.66
CA LEU A 135 4.55 -12.65 1.57
C LEU A 135 4.92 -13.20 0.20
N VAL A 136 5.57 -14.37 0.15
CA VAL A 136 5.89 -15.07 -1.10
C VAL A 136 4.94 -16.23 -1.42
N SER A 137 3.90 -16.43 -0.60
CA SER A 137 2.82 -17.38 -0.85
C SER A 137 2.04 -17.00 -2.12
N ASP A 138 1.44 -17.98 -2.79
CA ASP A 138 0.48 -17.76 -3.89
C ASP A 138 -0.89 -17.23 -3.39
N ASP A 139 -0.96 -16.81 -2.12
CA ASP A 139 -2.12 -16.15 -1.56
C ASP A 139 -2.37 -14.80 -2.25
N PRO A 140 -3.62 -14.49 -2.65
CA PRO A 140 -3.96 -13.22 -3.29
C PRO A 140 -3.72 -11.99 -2.41
N PHE A 141 -3.73 -12.16 -1.08
CA PHE A 141 -3.49 -11.12 -0.08
C PHE A 141 -2.59 -11.67 1.02
N PRO A 142 -1.27 -11.74 0.77
CA PRO A 142 -0.39 -12.36 1.73
C PRO A 142 -0.16 -11.40 2.90
N GLU A 143 -0.52 -11.85 4.10
CA GLU A 143 -0.30 -11.11 5.34
C GLU A 143 0.99 -11.56 6.03
N PRO A 144 1.76 -10.65 6.64
CA PRO A 144 2.93 -11.03 7.41
C PRO A 144 2.53 -11.94 8.58
N ALA A 145 3.40 -12.88 8.93
CA ALA A 145 3.11 -13.91 9.92
C ALA A 145 2.65 -13.32 11.26
N SER A 146 1.72 -14.02 11.91
CA SER A 146 1.30 -13.69 13.28
C SER A 146 2.42 -14.02 14.27
N VAL A 147 2.46 -13.31 15.40
CA VAL A 147 3.42 -13.55 16.48
C VAL A 147 3.41 -15.02 16.91
N ARG A 148 2.21 -15.62 17.02
CA ARG A 148 2.01 -17.03 17.35
C ARG A 148 2.64 -17.97 16.31
N ARG A 149 2.48 -17.66 15.02
CA ARG A 149 3.07 -18.46 13.93
C ARG A 149 4.59 -18.35 13.93
N MET A 150 5.13 -17.15 14.10
CA MET A 150 6.57 -16.91 14.19
C MET A 150 7.20 -17.64 15.39
N ALA A 151 6.51 -17.62 16.54
CA ALA A 151 6.96 -18.32 17.75
C ALA A 151 6.99 -19.84 17.54
N ALA A 152 5.96 -20.40 16.91
CA ALA A 152 5.89 -21.83 16.58
C ALA A 152 6.99 -22.24 15.60
N GLU A 153 7.24 -21.43 14.57
CA GLU A 153 8.24 -21.70 13.54
C GLU A 153 9.68 -21.59 14.05
N LEU A 154 9.97 -20.57 14.85
CA LEU A 154 11.32 -20.35 15.40
C LEU A 154 11.58 -21.17 16.68
N VAL A 155 10.59 -21.92 17.15
CA VAL A 155 10.64 -22.73 18.40
C VAL A 155 11.06 -21.87 19.59
N VAL A 156 10.39 -20.73 19.76
CA VAL A 156 10.60 -19.77 20.86
C VAL A 156 9.26 -19.33 21.46
N THR A 157 9.31 -18.59 22.57
CA THR A 157 8.10 -18.04 23.20
C THR A 157 7.57 -16.83 22.43
N GLU A 158 6.26 -16.59 22.47
CA GLU A 158 5.66 -15.38 21.89
C GLU A 158 6.21 -14.09 22.51
N ALA A 159 6.61 -14.13 23.79
CA ALA A 159 7.24 -12.99 24.46
C ALA A 159 8.61 -12.66 23.86
N ALA A 160 9.42 -13.69 23.53
CA ALA A 160 10.70 -13.49 22.85
C ALA A 160 10.51 -12.90 21.45
N VAL A 161 9.51 -13.37 20.70
CA VAL A 161 9.16 -12.79 19.39
C VAL A 161 8.74 -11.33 19.51
N LYS A 162 7.89 -10.99 20.49
CA LYS A 162 7.46 -9.59 20.74
C LYS A 162 8.65 -8.70 21.09
N GLN A 163 9.60 -9.19 21.89
CA GLN A 163 10.81 -8.44 22.23
C GLN A 163 11.67 -8.17 20.99
N HIS A 164 11.90 -9.18 20.16
CA HIS A 164 12.66 -9.01 18.91
C HIS A 164 11.93 -8.11 17.90
N LEU A 165 10.61 -8.22 17.81
CA LEU A 165 9.79 -7.31 16.99
C LEU A 165 9.88 -5.87 17.48
N GLN A 166 9.87 -5.63 18.79
CA GLN A 166 10.03 -4.28 19.32
C GLN A 166 11.40 -3.70 18.94
N ASN A 167 12.48 -4.47 19.12
CA ASN A 167 13.81 -4.05 18.68
C ASN A 167 13.88 -3.78 17.17
N LEU A 168 13.21 -4.60 16.36
CA LEU A 168 13.10 -4.40 14.91
C LEU A 168 12.32 -3.13 14.59
N TYR A 169 11.20 -2.86 15.26
CA TYR A 169 10.45 -1.63 15.04
C TYR A 169 11.30 -0.40 15.35
N ASP A 170 12.08 -0.43 16.43
CA ASP A 170 12.96 0.67 16.80
C ASP A 170 14.09 0.83 15.77
N LYS A 171 14.70 -0.27 15.29
CA LYS A 171 15.78 -0.24 14.28
C LYS A 171 15.34 0.20 12.88
N PHE A 172 14.08 -0.02 12.54
CA PHE A 172 13.50 0.37 11.24
C PHE A 172 12.67 1.66 11.33
N ASP A 173 12.65 2.32 12.48
CA ASP A 173 11.88 3.53 12.75
C ASP A 173 10.38 3.36 12.43
N ILE A 174 9.81 2.21 12.81
CA ILE A 174 8.42 1.88 12.52
C ILE A 174 7.49 2.59 13.52
N PRO A 175 6.60 3.48 13.06
CA PRO A 175 5.70 4.23 13.93
C PRO A 175 4.72 3.29 14.64
N ALA A 176 4.29 3.68 15.85
CA ALA A 176 3.37 2.88 16.67
C ALA A 176 1.94 2.81 16.13
N GLU A 177 1.60 3.65 15.14
CA GLU A 177 0.26 3.77 14.57
C GLU A 177 -0.03 2.74 13.46
N GLY A 178 -1.16 2.04 13.59
CA GLY A 178 -1.63 1.05 12.62
C GLY A 178 -0.94 -0.31 12.75
N ASP A 179 -0.95 -1.11 11.68
CA ASP A 179 -0.34 -2.44 11.71
C ASP A 179 1.19 -2.35 11.53
N ARG A 180 1.90 -2.34 12.65
CA ARG A 180 3.36 -2.26 12.72
C ARG A 180 4.05 -3.43 12.00
N ARG A 181 3.43 -4.62 11.96
CA ARG A 181 4.02 -5.82 11.30
C ARG A 181 4.05 -5.66 9.79
N VAL A 182 2.96 -5.16 9.21
CA VAL A 182 2.86 -4.88 7.76
C VAL A 182 3.88 -3.82 7.35
N ARG A 183 3.99 -2.74 8.15
CA ARG A 183 4.98 -1.68 7.90
C ARG A 183 6.41 -2.20 7.96
N LEU A 184 6.74 -2.96 8.99
CA LEU A 184 8.08 -3.56 9.16
C LEU A 184 8.44 -4.47 7.99
N ALA A 185 7.50 -5.31 7.54
CA ALA A 185 7.75 -6.21 6.41
C ALA A 185 7.98 -5.45 5.10
N ASN A 186 7.18 -4.42 4.82
CA ASN A 186 7.35 -3.56 3.65
C ASN A 186 8.69 -2.80 3.69
N GLU A 187 9.08 -2.29 4.86
CA GLU A 187 10.33 -1.55 5.01
C GLU A 187 11.56 -2.45 4.90
N ALA A 188 11.48 -3.68 5.42
CA ALA A 188 12.52 -4.68 5.29
C ALA A 188 12.79 -5.08 3.84
N LEU A 189 11.74 -5.23 3.02
CA LEU A 189 11.86 -5.49 1.59
C LEU A 189 12.42 -4.27 0.85
N ARG A 190 11.91 -3.07 1.17
CA ARG A 190 12.35 -1.80 0.55
C ARG A 190 13.82 -1.50 0.79
N ARG A 191 14.32 -1.71 2.01
CA ARG A 191 15.73 -1.49 2.40
C ARG A 191 16.64 -2.68 2.07
N GLY A 192 16.09 -3.76 1.50
CA GLY A 192 16.86 -4.97 1.18
C GLY A 192 17.38 -5.73 2.40
N ALA A 193 16.78 -5.55 3.57
CA ALA A 193 17.10 -6.34 4.76
C ALA A 193 16.70 -7.81 4.60
N VAL A 194 15.67 -8.05 3.78
CA VAL A 194 15.21 -9.36 3.34
C VAL A 194 14.88 -9.26 1.85
N THR A 195 15.24 -10.28 1.07
CA THR A 195 14.96 -10.34 -0.36
C THR A 195 13.96 -11.45 -0.68
N ILE A 196 13.22 -11.31 -1.79
CA ILE A 196 12.28 -12.35 -2.26
C ILE A 196 13.00 -13.68 -2.54
N ALA A 197 14.25 -13.62 -3.03
CA ALA A 197 15.08 -14.81 -3.24
C ALA A 197 15.34 -15.57 -1.93
N GLN A 198 15.78 -14.88 -0.87
CA GLN A 198 16.01 -15.47 0.44
C GLN A 198 14.74 -16.08 1.06
N LEU A 199 13.58 -15.44 0.84
CA LEU A 199 12.29 -15.93 1.32
C LEU A 199 11.87 -17.22 0.62
N ARG A 200 12.15 -17.35 -0.69
CA ARG A 200 11.87 -18.57 -1.48
C ARG A 200 12.85 -19.71 -1.19
N GLU A 201 14.12 -19.40 -0.97
CA GLU A 201 15.15 -20.41 -0.62
C GLU A 201 14.90 -21.08 0.73
N ASN A 202 14.30 -20.36 1.69
CA ASN A 202 13.97 -20.88 3.03
C ASN A 202 12.50 -21.31 3.18
N ALA A 203 11.83 -21.60 2.06
CA ALA A 203 10.44 -22.11 2.02
C ALA A 203 10.37 -23.62 1.74
N THR A 204 11.52 -24.32 1.70
CA THR A 204 11.65 -25.77 1.56
C THR A 204 12.04 -26.38 2.89
#